data_AF-A0A9D1KQ13-F1
#
_entry.id   AF-A0A9D1KQ13-F1
#
_cell.length_a   1.000
_cell.length_b   1.000
_cell.length_c   1.000
_cell.angle_alpha   90.00
_cell.angle_beta   90.00
_cell.angle_gamma   90.00
#
_symmetry.space_group_name_H-M   'P 1'
#
loop_
_entity.id
_entity.type
_entity.pdbx_description
1 polymer ?
#
loop_
_entity_poly.entity_id
_entity_poly.type
_entity_poly.pdbx_seq_one_letter_code
_entity_poly.pdbx_strand_id
1 'polypeptide(L)'
;MKVTEIAAPADAQPTPVIEAVAALHRREMTDFFGNDDLVEGPEAMAGHLAAQTTARRVWLAAHEGDELRGAALSTLPLRDNTTVAEVGLGVDPDRELTPIVTALW
;
A
#
# COMPACT_ATOMS: atom_id res chain seq x y z
N MET A 1 1.01 7.27 -15.63
CA MET A 1 0.18 6.84 -14.50
C MET A 1 -0.22 8.05 -13.67
N LYS A 2 -1.38 8.02 -13.03
CA LYS A 2 -1.80 9.04 -12.07
C LYS A 2 -1.46 8.56 -10.67
N VAL A 3 -0.83 9.39 -9.85
CA VAL A 3 -0.48 9.06 -8.45
C VAL A 3 -1.40 9.84 -7.52
N THR A 4 -1.91 9.18 -6.48
CA THR A 4 -2.70 9.81 -5.43
C THR A 4 -2.21 9.37 -4.06
N GLU A 5 -2.34 10.25 -3.07
CA GLU A 5 -2.06 9.92 -1.67
C GLU A 5 -3.31 9.29 -1.04
N ILE A 6 -3.12 8.19 -0.32
CA ILE A 6 -4.17 7.51 0.44
C ILE A 6 -4.22 8.12 1.84
N ALA A 7 -5.31 8.81 2.14
CA ALA A 7 -5.55 9.33 3.48
C ALA A 7 -5.85 8.20 4.47
N ALA A 8 -5.40 8.37 5.72
CA ALA A 8 -5.80 7.48 6.80
C ALA A 8 -7.31 7.59 7.04
N PRO A 9 -8.06 6.47 7.10
CA PRO A 9 -9.47 6.50 7.42
C PRO A 9 -9.67 6.91 8.88
N ALA A 10 -10.58 7.86 9.12
CA ALA A 10 -10.78 8.43 10.46
C ALA A 10 -11.43 7.45 11.46
N ASP A 11 -12.22 6.50 10.96
CA ASP A 11 -13.00 5.53 11.70
C ASP A 11 -12.47 4.09 11.52
N ALA A 12 -11.25 3.95 10.99
CA ALA A 12 -10.64 2.67 10.63
C ALA A 12 -11.49 1.81 9.68
N GLN A 13 -12.44 2.40 8.95
CA GLN A 13 -13.19 1.67 7.92
C GLN A 13 -12.41 1.64 6.59
N PRO A 14 -12.46 0.52 5.85
CA PRO A 14 -11.92 0.48 4.51
C PRO A 14 -12.55 1.52 3.59
N THR A 15 -11.70 2.23 2.86
CA THR A 15 -12.12 3.07 1.73
C THR A 15 -11.96 2.28 0.43
N PRO A 16 -12.61 2.67 -0.68
CA PRO A 16 -12.47 1.95 -1.96
C PRO A 16 -11.02 1.78 -2.42
N VAL A 17 -10.14 2.75 -2.13
CA VAL A 17 -8.72 2.65 -2.47
C VAL A 17 -8.00 1.63 -1.57
N ILE A 18 -8.34 1.53 -0.28
CA ILE A 18 -7.78 0.52 0.63
C ILE A 18 -8.22 -0.88 0.20
N GLU A 19 -9.48 -1.06 -0.18
CA GLU A 19 -9.98 -2.33 -0.71
C GLU A 19 -9.23 -2.74 -1.99
N ALA A 20 -9.00 -1.79 -2.89
CA ALA A 20 -8.21 -2.02 -4.09
C ALA A 20 -6.76 -2.42 -3.78
N VAL A 21 -6.13 -1.79 -2.77
CA VAL A 21 -4.77 -2.14 -2.35
C VAL A 21 -4.73 -3.51 -1.68
N ALA A 22 -5.70 -3.87 -0.85
CA ALA A 22 -5.80 -5.21 -0.26
C ALA A 22 -5.95 -6.28 -1.35
N ALA A 23 -6.76 -6.01 -2.39
CA ALA A 23 -6.90 -6.89 -3.53
C ALA A 23 -5.60 -7.00 -4.35
N LEU A 24 -4.86 -5.90 -4.51
CA LEU A 24 -3.54 -5.90 -5.15
C LEU A 24 -2.54 -6.77 -4.37
N HIS A 25 -2.44 -6.54 -3.05
CA HIS A 25 -1.56 -7.31 -2.18
C HIS A 25 -1.90 -8.81 -2.21
N ARG A 26 -3.20 -9.16 -2.26
CA ARG A 26 -3.61 -10.56 -2.45
C ARG A 26 -3.06 -11.18 -3.72
N ARG A 27 -3.17 -10.49 -4.86
CA ARG A 27 -2.64 -10.97 -6.15
C ARG A 27 -1.13 -11.15 -6.08
N GLU A 28 -0.42 -10.18 -5.51
CA GLU A 28 1.03 -10.23 -5.33
C GLU A 28 1.47 -11.42 -4.47
N MET A 29 0.84 -11.63 -3.31
CA MET A 29 1.17 -12.77 -2.44
C MET A 29 0.83 -14.10 -3.10
N THR A 30 -0.28 -14.17 -3.83
CA THR A 30 -0.67 -15.38 -4.56
C THR A 30 0.30 -15.69 -5.70
N ASP A 31 0.76 -14.68 -6.44
CA ASP A 31 1.77 -14.83 -7.48
C ASP A 31 3.11 -15.30 -6.90
N PHE A 32 3.55 -14.68 -5.80
CA PHE A 32 4.85 -14.96 -5.19
C PHE A 32 4.91 -16.27 -4.39
N PHE A 33 3.86 -16.58 -3.61
CA PHE A 33 3.82 -17.73 -2.70
C PHE A 33 2.91 -18.88 -3.17
N GLY A 34 2.08 -18.66 -4.19
CA GLY A 34 1.07 -19.63 -4.65
C GLY A 34 -0.18 -19.72 -3.77
N ASN A 35 -0.33 -18.86 -2.76
CA ASN A 35 -1.48 -18.77 -1.87
C ASN A 35 -1.59 -17.37 -1.23
N ASP A 36 -2.68 -17.11 -0.50
CA ASP A 36 -2.95 -15.84 0.18
C ASP A 36 -2.99 -15.94 1.72
N ASP A 37 -2.37 -16.97 2.31
CA ASP A 37 -2.43 -17.23 3.75
C ASP A 37 -1.83 -16.09 4.61
N LEU A 38 -0.96 -15.26 4.02
CA LEU A 38 -0.29 -14.13 4.67
C LEU A 38 -0.95 -12.77 4.38
N VAL A 39 -2.06 -12.76 3.65
CA VAL A 39 -2.67 -11.52 3.18
C VAL A 39 -3.56 -10.91 4.27
N GLU A 40 -3.28 -9.65 4.60
CA GLU A 40 -4.18 -8.85 5.44
C GLU A 40 -5.43 -8.42 4.65
N GLY A 41 -6.59 -8.54 5.29
CA GLY A 41 -7.84 -8.00 4.76
C GLY A 41 -7.88 -6.47 4.80
N PRO A 42 -8.81 -5.84 4.04
CA PRO A 42 -8.91 -4.39 3.99
C PRO A 42 -9.20 -3.76 5.36
N GLU A 43 -9.93 -4.43 6.24
CA GLU A 43 -10.22 -3.95 7.61
C GLU A 43 -8.95 -3.88 8.46
N ALA A 44 -8.08 -4.88 8.35
CA ALA A 44 -6.79 -4.89 9.06
C ALA A 44 -5.89 -3.76 8.55
N MET A 45 -5.81 -3.58 7.23
CA MET A 45 -5.05 -2.47 6.62
C MET A 45 -5.60 -1.10 7.05
N ALA A 46 -6.92 -0.92 7.06
CA ALA A 46 -7.56 0.32 7.53
C ALA A 46 -7.28 0.58 9.02
N GLY A 47 -7.30 -0.47 9.84
CA GLY A 47 -6.91 -0.41 11.25
C GLY A 47 -5.45 -0.02 11.45
N HIS A 48 -4.53 -0.64 10.71
CA HIS A 48 -3.11 -0.30 10.71
C HIS A 48 -2.87 1.14 10.26
N LEU A 49 -3.65 1.63 9.30
CA LEU A 49 -3.59 3.03 8.93
C LEU A 49 -4.10 3.96 10.02
N ALA A 50 -5.25 3.67 10.60
CA ALA A 50 -5.82 4.51 11.65
C ALA A 50 -4.91 4.54 12.90
N ALA A 51 -4.15 3.47 13.14
CA ALA A 51 -3.20 3.38 14.24
C ALA A 51 -2.05 4.40 14.07
N GLN A 52 -1.87 5.26 15.08
CA GLN A 52 -0.77 6.23 15.14
C GLN A 52 0.51 5.59 15.69
N THR A 53 1.04 4.58 15.01
CA THR A 53 2.23 3.80 15.45
C THR A 53 3.55 4.30 14.85
N THR A 54 3.49 5.29 13.96
CA THR A 54 4.64 5.83 13.22
C THR A 54 4.76 7.34 13.41
N ALA A 55 5.98 7.87 13.42
CA ALA A 55 6.22 9.32 13.49
C ALA A 55 5.73 10.04 12.24
N ARG A 56 5.93 9.42 11.07
CA ARG A 56 5.45 9.88 9.77
C ARG A 56 5.07 8.68 8.92
N ARG A 57 4.14 8.88 8.01
CA ARG A 57 3.74 7.91 7.00
C ARG A 57 3.28 8.63 5.75
N VAL A 58 3.58 8.06 4.60
CA VAL A 58 2.99 8.42 3.31
C VAL A 58 2.56 7.13 2.63
N TRP A 59 1.31 7.08 2.14
CA TRP A 59 0.85 5.96 1.32
C TRP A 59 0.41 6.50 -0.04
N LEU A 60 1.03 5.99 -1.10
CA LEU A 60 0.76 6.37 -2.47
C LEU A 60 0.07 5.23 -3.22
N ALA A 61 -0.84 5.59 -4.11
CA ALA A 61 -1.50 4.71 -5.07
C ALA A 61 -1.20 5.16 -6.49
N ALA A 62 -0.77 4.24 -7.35
CA ALA A 62 -0.53 4.48 -8.77
C ALA A 62 -1.65 3.86 -9.60
N HIS A 63 -2.29 4.69 -10.42
CA HIS A 63 -3.45 4.36 -11.24
C HIS A 63 -3.13 4.43 -12.73
N GLU A 64 -3.77 3.53 -13.48
CA GLU A 64 -3.89 3.57 -14.93
C GLU A 64 -5.38 3.62 -15.29
N GLY A 65 -5.86 4.81 -15.68
CA GLY A 65 -7.29 5.07 -15.70
C GLY A 65 -7.85 5.03 -14.27
N ASP A 66 -8.92 4.26 -14.07
CA ASP A 66 -9.54 4.04 -12.76
C ASP A 66 -8.97 2.82 -12.02
N GLU A 67 -8.11 2.03 -12.68
CA GLU A 67 -7.55 0.81 -12.10
C GLU A 67 -6.29 1.10 -11.28
N LEU A 68 -6.24 0.53 -10.07
CA LEU A 68 -5.05 0.53 -9.23
C LEU A 68 -4.03 -0.49 -9.77
N ARG A 69 -2.82 -0.03 -10.03
CA ARG A 69 -1.70 -0.85 -10.56
C ARG A 69 -0.55 -1.00 -9.59
N GLY A 70 -0.43 -0.12 -8.61
CA GLY A 70 0.62 -0.21 -7.62
C GLY A 70 0.31 0.65 -6.40
N ALA A 71 0.98 0.33 -5.30
CA ALA A 71 0.93 1.13 -4.09
C ALA A 71 2.28 1.11 -3.38
N ALA A 72 2.62 2.21 -2.72
CA ALA A 72 3.84 2.32 -1.92
C ALA A 72 3.53 2.94 -0.56
N LEU A 73 3.83 2.21 0.51
CA LEU A 73 3.70 2.67 1.88
C LEU A 73 5.09 2.97 2.42
N SER A 74 5.37 4.24 2.71
CA SER A 74 6.57 4.66 3.42
C SER A 74 6.24 5.01 4.86
N THR A 75 6.99 4.47 5.82
CA THR A 75 6.80 4.71 7.25
C THR A 75 8.12 5.13 7.90
N LEU A 76 8.03 6.12 8.78
CA LEU A 76 9.11 6.51 9.70
C LEU A 76 8.71 6.05 11.12
N PRO A 77 9.44 5.13 11.75
CA PRO A 77 9.10 4.62 13.08
C PRO A 77 9.06 5.73 14.15
N LEU A 78 8.26 5.54 15.21
CA LEU A 78 8.23 6.46 16.38
C LEU A 78 9.49 6.43 17.25
N ARG A 79 10.31 5.39 17.14
CA ARG A 79 11.50 5.15 17.98
C ARG A 79 12.71 5.96 17.48
N ASP A 80 13.80 5.94 18.25
CA ASP A 80 15.02 6.78 18.10
C ASP A 80 15.67 6.85 16.70
N ASN A 81 15.27 6.02 15.74
CA ASN A 81 15.73 6.12 14.37
C ASN A 81 14.82 7.03 13.53
N THR A 82 15.16 8.31 13.49
CA THR A 82 14.52 9.31 12.61
C THR A 82 15.17 9.44 11.24
N THR A 83 16.17 8.59 10.95
CA THR A 83 17.04 8.72 9.76
C THR A 83 16.73 7.70 8.67
N VAL A 84 15.99 6.63 8.98
CA VAL A 84 15.67 5.57 8.03
C VAL A 84 14.16 5.39 7.97
N ALA A 85 13.59 5.54 6.77
CA ALA A 85 12.22 5.17 6.48
C ALA A 85 12.18 3.76 5.89
N GLU A 86 11.16 3.00 6.24
CA GLU A 86 10.84 1.73 5.61
C GLU A 86 9.88 1.98 4.45
N VAL A 87 10.01 1.22 3.37
CA VAL A 87 9.11 1.31 2.22
C VAL A 87 8.66 -0.09 1.85
N GLY A 88 7.35 -0.31 1.90
CA GLY A 88 6.68 -1.45 1.28
C GLY A 88 6.14 -1.03 -0.08
N LEU A 89 6.33 -1.87 -1.09
CA LEU A 89 5.84 -1.67 -2.45
C LEU A 89 5.00 -2.87 -2.85
N GLY A 90 3.82 -2.62 -3.41
CA GLY A 90 3.00 -3.63 -4.08
C GLY A 90 2.81 -3.25 -5.55
N VAL A 91 2.99 -4.21 -6.45
CA VAL A 91 2.91 -4.03 -7.90
C VAL A 91 2.00 -5.11 -8.49
N ASP A 92 1.18 -4.74 -9.47
CA ASP A 92 0.30 -5.69 -10.16
C ASP A 92 1.15 -6.73 -10.90
N PRO A 93 1.09 -8.04 -10.56
CA PRO A 93 2.02 -9.05 -11.10
C PRO A 93 1.85 -9.26 -12.61
N ASP A 94 0.68 -8.94 -13.15
CA ASP A 94 0.36 -9.06 -14.58
C ASP A 94 0.86 -7.86 -15.42
N ARG A 95 1.65 -6.95 -14.85
CA ARG A 95 2.05 -5.68 -15.47
C ARG A 95 3.56 -5.45 -15.43
N GLU A 96 4.02 -4.59 -16.33
CA GLU A 96 5.41 -4.14 -16.31
C GLU A 96 5.70 -3.33 -15.05
N LEU A 97 6.76 -3.72 -14.33
CA LEU A 97 7.14 -3.12 -13.05
C LEU A 97 7.67 -1.68 -13.20
N THR A 98 8.45 -1.41 -14.26
CA THR A 98 9.19 -0.14 -14.41
C THR A 98 8.29 1.10 -14.41
N PRO A 99 7.19 1.16 -15.19
CA PRO A 99 6.30 2.34 -15.17
C PRO A 99 5.66 2.59 -13.80
N ILE A 100 5.35 1.52 -13.05
CA ILE A 100 4.68 1.58 -11.75
C ILE A 100 5.67 2.09 -10.69
N VAL A 101 6.86 1.48 -10.63
CA VAL A 101 7.92 1.90 -9.68
C VAL A 101 8.36 3.33 -9.95
N THR A 102 8.53 3.70 -11.22
CA THR A 102 8.91 5.07 -11.60
C THR A 102 7.84 6.10 -11.22
N ALA A 103 6.56 5.70 -11.20
CA ALA A 103 5.49 6.60 -10.77
C ALA A 103 5.45 6.77 -9.23
N LEU A 104 5.85 5.75 -8.47
CA LEU A 104 5.76 5.73 -7.00
C LEU A 104 7.01 6.29 -6.29
N TRP A 105 8.06 6.65 -7.03
CA TRP A 105 9.33 7.19 -6.53
C TRP A 105 9.47 8.68 -6.87
#